data_AF-A0A931QLI4-F1
#
_entry.id   AF-A0A931QLI4-F1
#
_cell.length_a   1.000
_cell.length_b   1.000
_cell.length_c   1.000
_cell.angle_alpha   90.00
_cell.angle_beta   90.00
_cell.angle_gamma   90.00
#
_symmetry.space_group_name_H-M   'P 1'
#
loop_
_entity.id
_entity.type
_entity.pdbx_description
1 polymer ?
#
loop_
_entity_poly.entity_id
_entity_poly.type
_entity_poly.pdbx_seq_one_letter_code
_entity_poly.pdbx_strand_id
1 'polypeptide(L)'
;MLRAIRRVCTPRQFGAGGILVVLIILLADPAPPGAATAASRDGEKGPGGGERLFSMEFRDVEVRDVLRALGQEAGLNIIVGEEVTGKATLSFRQVTVDNALEAILRSRGLTSLRQGNIIWVVPAGDKVEEGMEIRTFPFNYATSKELTNALKPATSKAGSLIVDERTNTLIAKDFPRNLDRVTVLLAKLDTITPQIMIEARIVETTKSFAHQLGIQWGGAYSRDAAHGTALPYRFPTTAITSGTGKAAGPAGI
;
A
#
# COMPACT_ATOMS: atom_id res chain seq x y z
N MET A 1 17.30 -13.98 49.96
CA MET A 1 17.16 -12.73 50.74
C MET A 1 16.90 -11.56 49.78
N LEU A 2 15.73 -10.93 49.97
CA LEU A 2 15.16 -9.67 49.45
C LEU A 2 15.38 -9.21 47.99
N ARG A 3 14.28 -9.30 47.23
CA ARG A 3 13.93 -8.50 46.03
C ARG A 3 13.53 -7.08 46.44
N ALA A 4 14.07 -6.05 45.78
CA ALA A 4 13.65 -4.66 45.96
C ALA A 4 12.65 -4.23 44.88
N ILE A 5 11.45 -3.86 45.33
CA ILE A 5 10.28 -3.45 44.56
C ILE A 5 10.33 -1.94 44.33
N ARG A 6 10.36 -1.47 43.07
CA ARG A 6 10.10 -0.06 42.73
C ARG A 6 8.59 0.15 42.59
N ARG A 7 7.97 0.81 43.58
CA ARG A 7 6.58 1.29 43.53
C ARG A 7 6.51 2.65 42.85
N VAL A 8 5.47 2.77 42.03
CA VAL A 8 4.91 3.94 41.37
C VAL A 8 4.56 5.03 42.38
N CYS A 9 4.93 6.29 42.10
CA CYS A 9 4.41 7.48 42.78
C CYS A 9 3.91 8.48 41.74
N THR A 10 2.58 8.59 41.63
CA THR A 10 1.86 9.72 41.03
C THR A 10 1.61 10.76 42.11
N PRO A 11 1.83 12.07 41.87
CA PRO A 11 1.28 13.10 42.74
C PRO A 11 0.01 13.70 42.14
N ARG A 12 -0.99 13.75 43.01
CA ARG A 12 -2.37 14.20 42.88
C ARG A 12 -2.43 15.70 43.20
N GLN A 13 -2.94 16.47 42.24
CA GLN A 13 -3.67 17.74 42.33
C GLN A 13 -4.15 18.18 43.75
N PHE A 14 -3.73 19.39 44.16
CA PHE A 14 -4.40 20.28 45.13
C PHE A 14 -4.05 21.74 44.79
N GLY A 15 -5.03 22.63 44.86
CA GLY A 15 -4.95 24.01 44.38
C GLY A 15 -4.88 25.10 45.45
N ALA A 16 -4.83 26.33 44.90
CA ALA A 16 -5.10 27.65 45.49
C ALA A 16 -3.99 28.37 46.28
N GLY A 17 -3.38 29.36 45.61
CA GLY A 17 -3.15 30.71 46.15
C GLY A 17 -1.80 31.02 46.82
N GLY A 18 -0.91 31.74 46.13
CA GLY A 18 0.20 32.44 46.81
C GLY A 18 1.48 32.64 46.00
N ILE A 19 1.47 33.63 45.10
CA ILE A 19 2.55 34.55 44.69
C ILE A 19 4.00 33.99 44.68
N LEU A 20 4.41 33.57 43.48
CA LEU A 20 5.59 33.98 42.71
C LEU A 20 6.78 34.63 43.48
N VAL A 21 7.80 33.83 43.80
CA VAL A 21 9.20 34.31 43.88
C VAL A 21 10.03 33.41 42.97
N VAL A 22 10.30 33.94 41.78
CA VAL A 22 11.13 33.34 40.74
C VAL A 22 12.59 33.52 41.13
N LEU A 23 13.23 32.45 41.60
CA LEU A 23 14.70 32.37 41.72
C LEU A 23 15.22 31.58 40.52
N ILE A 24 15.42 32.27 39.40
CA ILE A 24 16.16 31.75 38.25
C ILE A 24 17.63 31.67 38.65
N ILE A 25 18.08 30.47 39.00
CA ILE A 25 19.51 30.14 39.01
C ILE A 25 19.88 29.89 37.55
N LEU A 26 20.60 30.84 36.99
CA LEU A 26 21.17 30.81 35.64
C LEU A 26 22.32 29.79 35.65
N LEU A 27 22.00 28.52 35.45
CA LEU A 27 22.98 27.53 35.01
C LEU A 27 23.22 27.79 33.52
N ALA A 28 24.34 28.43 33.23
CA ALA A 28 24.90 28.52 31.91
C ALA A 28 25.13 27.10 31.36
N ASP A 29 24.25 26.66 30.46
CA ASP A 29 24.50 25.53 29.58
C ASP A 29 25.64 25.91 28.61
N PRO A 30 26.78 25.21 28.60
CA PRO A 30 27.74 25.36 27.52
C PRO A 30 27.16 24.77 26.24
N ALA A 31 27.20 25.58 25.18
CA ALA A 31 26.80 25.24 23.83
C ALA A 31 27.28 23.85 23.36
N PRO A 32 26.49 23.15 22.51
CA PRO A 32 26.83 21.81 22.04
C PRO A 32 28.07 21.84 21.14
N PRO A 33 29.15 21.11 21.48
CA PRO A 33 30.24 20.90 20.55
C PRO A 33 29.80 19.85 19.51
N GLY A 34 29.76 20.28 18.25
CA GLY A 34 30.08 19.41 17.12
C GLY A 34 29.05 18.35 16.77
N ALA A 35 28.41 18.57 15.62
CA ALA A 35 27.98 17.51 14.74
C ALA A 35 29.16 16.55 14.47
N ALA A 36 29.25 15.48 15.26
CA ALA A 36 30.07 14.32 15.00
C ALA A 36 29.13 13.21 14.53
N THR A 37 29.09 13.04 13.21
CA THR A 37 29.05 11.74 12.54
C THR A 37 28.89 10.54 13.49
N ALA A 38 27.65 10.09 13.67
CA ALA A 38 27.36 8.69 13.98
C ALA A 38 27.48 7.94 12.64
N ALA A 39 28.70 7.63 12.20
CA ALA A 39 29.37 6.37 12.53
C ALA A 39 28.50 5.18 12.11
N SER A 40 28.50 4.94 10.81
CA SER A 40 28.25 3.66 10.17
C SER A 40 28.96 2.57 10.98
N ARG A 41 28.21 1.85 11.81
CA ARG A 41 28.64 0.59 12.40
C ARG A 41 27.90 -0.51 11.68
N ASP A 42 28.44 -0.86 10.52
CA ASP A 42 28.33 -2.20 9.92
C ASP A 42 29.59 -2.43 9.08
N GLY A 43 30.73 -2.24 9.76
CA GLY A 43 31.99 -2.84 9.37
C GLY A 43 32.11 -4.17 10.09
N GLU A 44 31.34 -5.17 9.67
CA GLU A 44 31.62 -6.55 10.05
C GLU A 44 32.84 -7.01 9.25
N LYS A 45 34.00 -6.72 9.84
CA LYS A 45 35.32 -7.16 9.41
C LYS A 45 35.36 -8.68 9.48
N GLY A 46 34.99 -9.35 8.38
CA GLY A 46 35.39 -10.73 8.12
C GLY A 46 36.92 -10.85 8.19
N PRO A 47 37.46 -12.01 8.57
CA PRO A 47 38.86 -12.13 8.93
C PRO A 47 39.72 -11.76 7.73
N GLY A 48 40.37 -10.60 7.81
CA GLY A 48 41.33 -10.12 6.84
C GLY A 48 42.50 -11.08 6.78
N GLY A 49 42.43 -12.03 5.85
CA GLY A 49 43.61 -12.62 5.26
C GLY A 49 44.35 -11.48 4.57
N GLY A 50 45.62 -11.27 4.94
CA GLY A 50 46.43 -10.20 4.36
C GLY A 50 46.26 -10.17 2.85
N GLU A 51 45.82 -9.04 2.33
CA GLU A 51 45.42 -8.85 0.93
C GLU A 51 46.63 -8.96 0.02
N ARG A 52 47.05 -10.21 -0.22
CA ARG A 52 47.99 -10.53 -1.28
C ARG A 52 47.23 -10.30 -2.58
N LEU A 53 47.69 -9.29 -3.31
CA LEU A 53 47.16 -8.94 -4.60
C LEU A 53 47.80 -9.87 -5.63
N PHE A 54 46.97 -10.54 -6.42
CA PHE A 54 47.45 -11.42 -7.48
C PHE A 54 47.05 -10.86 -8.83
N SER A 55 47.89 -11.13 -9.82
CA SER A 55 47.61 -10.82 -11.23
C SER A 55 47.84 -12.07 -12.06
N MET A 56 46.79 -12.58 -12.69
CA MET A 56 46.81 -13.83 -13.46
C MET A 56 45.89 -13.70 -14.67
N GLU A 57 46.26 -14.31 -15.79
CA GLU A 57 45.42 -14.39 -16.99
C GLU A 57 45.15 -15.86 -17.32
N PHE A 58 43.87 -16.22 -17.45
CA PHE A 58 43.40 -17.53 -17.85
C PHE A 58 42.69 -17.38 -19.20
N ARG A 59 43.06 -18.21 -20.18
CA ARG A 59 42.46 -18.18 -21.52
C ARG A 59 42.04 -19.59 -21.92
N ASP A 60 40.75 -19.78 -22.18
CA ASP A 60 40.15 -21.08 -22.53
C ASP A 60 40.43 -22.22 -21.52
N VAL A 61 40.45 -21.90 -20.22
CA VAL A 61 40.72 -22.87 -19.15
C VAL A 61 39.42 -23.32 -18.49
N GLU A 62 39.34 -24.58 -18.06
CA GLU A 62 38.20 -25.07 -17.29
C GLU A 62 38.09 -24.34 -15.94
N VAL A 63 36.86 -23.96 -15.56
CA VAL A 63 36.61 -23.25 -14.29
C VAL A 63 37.12 -24.06 -13.08
N ARG A 64 37.09 -25.39 -13.17
CA ARG A 64 37.59 -26.30 -12.12
C ARG A 64 39.09 -26.11 -11.88
N ASP A 65 39.86 -26.01 -12.95
CA ASP A 65 41.31 -25.84 -12.89
C ASP A 65 41.67 -24.44 -12.39
N VAL A 66 40.92 -23.42 -12.82
CA VAL A 66 41.08 -22.05 -12.30
C VAL A 66 40.81 -21.98 -10.80
N LEU A 67 39.72 -22.58 -10.32
CA LEU A 67 39.39 -22.63 -8.89
C LEU A 67 40.45 -23.40 -8.09
N ARG A 68 40.98 -24.50 -8.62
CA ARG A 68 42.07 -25.25 -7.98
C ARG A 68 43.36 -24.43 -7.90
N ALA A 69 43.74 -23.77 -8.99
CA ALA A 69 44.92 -22.90 -9.04
C ALA A 69 44.81 -21.73 -8.04
N LEU A 70 43.63 -21.12 -7.94
CA LEU A 70 43.37 -20.07 -6.95
C LEU A 70 43.42 -20.60 -5.51
N GLY A 71 42.90 -21.79 -5.25
CA GLY A 71 42.98 -22.43 -3.94
C GLY A 71 44.43 -22.71 -3.52
N GLN A 72 45.26 -23.17 -4.46
CA GLN A 72 46.68 -23.43 -4.21
C GLN A 72 47.45 -22.15 -3.88
N GLU A 73 47.24 -21.06 -4.63
CA GLU A 73 47.90 -19.78 -4.40
C GLU A 73 47.47 -19.14 -3.06
N ALA A 74 46.19 -19.28 -2.71
CA ALA A 74 45.63 -18.75 -1.48
C ALA A 74 45.90 -19.62 -0.24
N GLY A 75 46.38 -20.85 -0.41
CA GLY A 75 46.50 -21.83 0.66
C GLY A 75 45.16 -22.34 1.20
N LEU A 76 44.10 -22.30 0.39
CA LEU A 76 42.73 -22.70 0.75
C LEU A 76 42.38 -24.04 0.10
N ASN A 77 41.69 -24.90 0.85
CA ASN A 77 41.17 -26.14 0.29
C ASN A 77 39.84 -25.87 -0.41
N ILE A 78 39.83 -25.85 -1.74
CA ILE A 78 38.61 -25.67 -2.54
C ILE A 78 38.18 -27.02 -3.09
N ILE A 79 36.96 -27.44 -2.72
CA ILE A 79 36.31 -28.65 -3.24
C ILE A 79 35.26 -28.18 -4.25
N VAL A 80 35.43 -28.63 -5.49
CA VAL A 80 34.57 -28.28 -6.63
C VAL A 80 33.69 -29.48 -6.94
N GLY A 81 32.36 -29.31 -6.88
CA GLY A 81 31.44 -30.35 -7.28
C GLY A 81 31.52 -30.68 -8.78
N GLU A 82 31.05 -31.86 -9.17
CA GLU A 82 31.13 -32.36 -10.55
C GLU A 82 30.28 -31.54 -11.53
N GLU A 83 29.28 -30.85 -11.00
CA GLU A 83 28.34 -30.01 -11.73
C GLU A 83 28.95 -28.68 -12.24
N VAL A 84 30.13 -28.30 -11.75
CA VAL A 84 30.84 -27.09 -12.19
C VAL A 84 31.57 -27.37 -13.51
N THR A 85 30.86 -27.17 -14.62
CA THR A 85 31.37 -27.39 -15.97
C THR A 85 31.38 -26.10 -16.79
N GLY A 86 32.44 -25.90 -17.59
CA GLY A 86 32.56 -24.78 -18.51
C GLY A 86 33.97 -24.20 -18.59
N LYS A 87 34.33 -23.73 -19.79
CA LYS A 87 35.58 -23.00 -20.04
C LYS A 87 35.39 -21.52 -19.82
N ALA A 88 36.32 -20.85 -19.16
CA ALA A 88 36.30 -19.41 -18.92
C ALA A 88 37.61 -18.75 -19.37
N THR A 89 37.47 -17.52 -19.87
CA THR A 89 38.58 -16.60 -20.11
C THR A 89 38.47 -15.48 -19.09
N LEU A 90 39.46 -15.38 -18.21
CA LEU A 90 39.44 -14.52 -17.03
C LEU A 90 40.77 -13.76 -16.94
N SER A 91 40.71 -12.48 -16.60
CA SER A 91 41.90 -11.65 -16.42
C SER A 91 41.82 -10.92 -15.10
N PHE A 92 42.75 -11.25 -14.22
CA PHE A 92 42.87 -10.71 -12.88
C PHE A 92 44.06 -9.76 -12.84
N ARG A 93 43.83 -8.51 -12.43
CA ARG A 93 44.89 -7.51 -12.22
C ARG A 93 44.70 -6.89 -10.86
N GLN A 94 45.67 -7.09 -9.97
CA GLN A 94 45.66 -6.56 -8.60
C GLN A 94 44.34 -6.83 -7.86
N VAL A 95 43.91 -8.09 -7.86
CA VAL A 95 42.69 -8.51 -7.16
C VAL A 95 43.04 -9.38 -5.95
N THR A 96 42.22 -9.27 -4.91
CA THR A 96 42.26 -10.18 -3.77
C THR A 96 41.64 -11.53 -4.15
N VAL A 97 42.01 -12.57 -3.42
CA VAL A 97 41.50 -13.94 -3.63
C VAL A 97 39.97 -13.98 -3.53
N ASP A 98 39.39 -13.36 -2.52
CA ASP A 98 37.95 -13.36 -2.30
C ASP A 98 37.22 -12.68 -3.47
N ASN A 99 37.75 -11.55 -3.96
CA ASN A 99 37.16 -10.83 -5.10
C ASN A 99 37.30 -11.65 -6.40
N ALA A 100 38.44 -12.32 -6.59
CA ALA A 100 38.67 -13.19 -7.74
C ALA A 100 37.73 -14.40 -7.72
N LEU A 101 37.57 -15.04 -6.57
CA LEU A 101 36.65 -16.15 -6.36
C LEU A 101 35.20 -15.71 -6.63
N GLU A 102 34.75 -14.60 -6.03
CA GLU A 102 33.41 -14.07 -6.24
C GLU A 102 33.15 -13.72 -7.71
N ALA A 103 34.13 -13.14 -8.42
CA ALA A 103 34.00 -12.82 -9.84
C ALA A 103 33.77 -14.08 -10.70
N ILE A 104 34.48 -15.18 -10.40
CA ILE A 104 34.30 -16.46 -11.08
C ILE A 104 32.92 -17.04 -10.78
N LEU A 105 32.56 -17.08 -9.50
CA LEU A 105 31.30 -17.63 -9.04
C LEU A 105 30.11 -16.89 -9.68
N ARG A 106 30.16 -15.55 -9.68
CA ARG A 106 29.12 -14.70 -10.29
C ARG A 106 29.01 -14.89 -11.79
N SER A 107 30.13 -15.01 -12.51
CA SER A 107 30.12 -15.22 -13.97
C SER A 107 29.44 -16.52 -14.38
N ARG A 108 29.46 -17.54 -13.52
CA ARG A 108 28.96 -18.89 -13.83
C ARG A 108 27.72 -19.29 -13.02
N GLY A 109 27.17 -18.37 -12.22
CA GLY A 109 26.01 -18.66 -11.36
C GLY A 109 26.29 -19.72 -10.30
N LEU A 110 27.52 -19.77 -9.79
CA LEU A 110 27.95 -20.67 -8.74
C LEU A 110 27.90 -19.94 -7.38
N THR A 111 27.83 -20.70 -6.30
CA THR A 111 27.87 -20.23 -4.93
C THR A 111 28.88 -21.04 -4.13
N SER A 112 29.60 -20.38 -3.23
CA SER A 112 30.54 -21.04 -2.33
C SER A 112 29.97 -21.16 -0.92
N LEU A 113 30.16 -22.29 -0.25
CA LEU A 113 30.01 -22.42 1.19
C LEU A 113 31.37 -22.55 1.83
N ARG A 114 31.67 -21.65 2.76
CA ARG A 114 32.87 -21.72 3.56
C ARG A 114 32.56 -22.42 4.88
N GLN A 115 33.22 -23.54 5.13
CA GLN A 115 33.19 -24.24 6.41
C GLN A 115 34.63 -24.39 6.92
N GLY A 116 35.04 -23.49 7.82
CA GLY A 116 36.41 -23.44 8.33
C GLY A 116 37.44 -23.16 7.23
N ASN A 117 38.32 -24.14 6.97
CA ASN A 117 39.39 -24.07 5.97
C ASN A 117 39.02 -24.71 4.62
N ILE A 118 37.78 -25.16 4.45
CA ILE A 118 37.30 -25.81 3.23
C ILE A 118 36.21 -24.93 2.60
N ILE A 119 36.32 -24.71 1.30
CA ILE A 119 35.34 -23.98 0.50
C ILE A 119 34.70 -24.95 -0.50
N TRP A 120 33.40 -25.12 -0.40
CA TRP A 120 32.59 -25.95 -1.28
C TRP A 120 31.96 -25.09 -2.36
N VAL A 121 32.25 -25.34 -3.63
CA VAL A 121 31.64 -24.63 -4.76
C VAL A 121 30.53 -25.50 -5.35
N VAL A 122 29.31 -24.94 -5.39
CA VAL A 122 28.07 -25.61 -5.85
C VAL A 122 27.29 -24.61 -6.72
N PRO A 123 26.48 -25.02 -7.70
CA PRO A 123 25.60 -24.12 -8.44
C PRO A 123 24.66 -23.37 -7.50
N ALA A 124 24.35 -22.12 -7.85
CA ALA A 124 23.44 -21.30 -7.06
C ALA A 124 22.00 -21.83 -7.04
N GLY A 125 21.64 -22.78 -7.93
CA GLY A 125 20.30 -23.36 -8.04
C GLY A 125 19.91 -24.26 -6.85
N ASP A 126 20.86 -25.02 -6.31
CA ASP A 126 20.51 -26.08 -5.34
C ASP A 126 20.40 -25.57 -3.90
N LYS A 127 21.06 -24.44 -3.57
CA LYS A 127 21.02 -23.86 -2.21
C LYS A 127 19.82 -22.98 -1.93
N VAL A 128 18.98 -22.73 -2.93
CA VAL A 128 17.77 -21.92 -2.73
C VAL A 128 16.73 -22.71 -1.91
N GLU A 129 16.82 -24.04 -1.85
CA GLU A 129 15.87 -24.89 -1.14
C GLU A 129 16.17 -25.05 0.37
N GLU A 130 17.43 -25.04 0.79
CA GLU A 130 17.84 -25.34 2.18
C GLU A 130 17.45 -24.25 3.21
N GLY A 131 16.99 -23.08 2.76
CA GLY A 131 16.59 -21.96 3.62
C GLY A 131 15.11 -21.59 3.55
N MET A 132 14.29 -22.35 2.82
CA MET A 132 12.87 -22.06 2.67
C MET A 132 12.05 -22.75 3.75
N GLU A 133 11.27 -21.95 4.46
CA GLU A 133 10.27 -22.43 5.39
C GLU A 133 8.90 -22.41 4.70
N ILE A 134 8.02 -23.33 5.10
CA ILE A 134 6.61 -23.31 4.72
C ILE A 134 5.82 -22.80 5.92
N ARG A 135 5.06 -21.73 5.74
CA ARG A 135 4.11 -21.22 6.74
C ARG A 135 2.72 -21.11 6.13
N THR A 136 1.73 -21.47 6.93
CA THR A 136 0.32 -21.38 6.57
C THR A 136 -0.32 -20.21 7.30
N PHE A 137 -1.05 -19.38 6.57
CA PHE A 137 -1.75 -18.22 7.08
C PHE A 137 -3.24 -18.33 6.75
N PRO A 138 -4.12 -18.47 7.76
CA PRO A 138 -5.56 -18.35 7.53
C PRO A 138 -5.92 -16.88 7.28
N PHE A 139 -6.90 -16.64 6.40
CA PHE A 139 -7.47 -15.31 6.15
C PHE A 139 -9.00 -15.40 6.11
N ASN A 140 -9.69 -14.30 6.45
CA ASN A 140 -11.15 -14.33 6.67
C ASN A 140 -11.96 -13.49 5.67
N TYR A 141 -11.47 -12.30 5.33
CA TYR A 141 -12.21 -11.27 4.59
C TYR A 141 -11.67 -11.06 3.17
N ALA A 142 -10.35 -11.16 2.98
CA ALA A 142 -9.73 -10.94 1.68
C ALA A 142 -9.99 -12.07 0.67
N THR A 143 -10.03 -11.73 -0.62
CA THR A 143 -10.22 -12.75 -1.68
C THR A 143 -8.88 -13.33 -2.16
N SER A 144 -8.90 -14.62 -2.56
CA SER A 144 -7.70 -15.37 -2.99
C SER A 144 -6.93 -14.70 -4.13
N LYS A 145 -7.64 -14.13 -5.10
CA LYS A 145 -7.04 -13.47 -6.28
C LYS A 145 -6.36 -12.16 -5.90
N GLU A 146 -6.96 -11.38 -5.01
CA GLU A 146 -6.41 -10.12 -4.54
C GLU A 146 -5.18 -10.34 -3.67
N LEU A 147 -5.21 -11.32 -2.76
CA LEU A 147 -4.06 -11.70 -1.94
C LEU A 147 -2.87 -12.13 -2.79
N THR A 148 -3.10 -12.99 -3.77
CA THR A 148 -2.02 -13.47 -4.64
C THR A 148 -1.39 -12.32 -5.43
N ASN A 149 -2.20 -11.39 -5.94
CA ASN A 149 -1.69 -10.24 -6.69
C ASN A 149 -0.96 -9.22 -5.81
N ALA A 150 -1.45 -8.99 -4.58
CA ALA A 150 -0.84 -8.07 -3.64
C ALA A 150 0.44 -8.63 -2.97
N LEU A 151 0.55 -9.95 -2.80
CA LEU A 151 1.68 -10.60 -2.12
C LEU A 151 2.81 -11.04 -3.04
N LYS A 152 2.56 -11.21 -4.35
CA LYS A 152 3.61 -11.45 -5.38
C LYS A 152 4.88 -10.60 -5.22
N PRO A 153 4.82 -9.26 -5.01
CA PRO A 153 6.03 -8.44 -4.86
C PRO A 153 6.75 -8.64 -3.52
N ALA A 154 6.10 -9.22 -2.50
CA ALA A 154 6.68 -9.47 -1.19
C ALA A 154 7.42 -10.82 -1.10
N THR A 155 7.21 -11.70 -2.08
CA THR A 155 7.81 -13.05 -2.16
C THR A 155 9.07 -13.05 -3.05
N SER A 156 10.00 -13.95 -2.75
CA SER A 156 11.21 -14.18 -3.56
C SER A 156 10.87 -14.76 -4.93
N LYS A 157 11.76 -14.58 -5.91
CA LYS A 157 11.65 -15.18 -7.26
C LYS A 157 11.55 -16.72 -7.24
N ALA A 158 12.08 -17.34 -6.20
CA ALA A 158 12.06 -18.79 -6.01
C ALA A 158 10.98 -19.27 -5.02
N GLY A 159 10.29 -18.35 -4.34
CA GLY A 159 9.21 -18.70 -3.41
C GLY A 159 7.90 -19.02 -4.14
N SER A 160 7.04 -19.81 -3.50
CA SER A 160 5.72 -20.15 -4.02
C SER A 160 4.61 -19.74 -3.05
N LEU A 161 3.52 -19.21 -3.62
CA LEU A 161 2.29 -18.84 -2.92
C LEU A 161 1.16 -19.71 -3.48
N ILE A 162 0.57 -20.53 -2.63
CA ILE A 162 -0.54 -21.42 -2.97
C ILE A 162 -1.71 -21.03 -2.08
N VAL A 163 -2.87 -20.77 -2.66
CA VAL A 163 -4.09 -20.49 -1.91
C VAL A 163 -5.01 -21.69 -2.01
N ASP A 164 -5.45 -22.20 -0.86
CA ASP A 164 -6.55 -23.16 -0.78
C ASP A 164 -7.85 -22.39 -0.47
N GLU A 165 -8.68 -22.24 -1.51
CA GLU A 165 -9.96 -21.53 -1.43
C GLU A 165 -11.00 -22.27 -0.59
N ARG A 166 -10.88 -23.60 -0.45
CA ARG A 166 -11.84 -24.37 0.35
C ARG A 166 -11.67 -24.10 1.84
N THR A 167 -10.44 -23.84 2.27
CA THR A 167 -10.11 -23.59 3.69
C THR A 167 -9.78 -22.14 3.99
N ASN A 168 -9.79 -21.26 2.98
CA ASN A 168 -9.32 -19.87 3.07
C ASN A 168 -7.94 -19.79 3.77
N THR A 169 -7.02 -20.64 3.31
CA THR A 169 -5.65 -20.64 3.80
C THR A 169 -4.67 -20.30 2.68
N LEU A 170 -3.72 -19.44 3.01
CA LEU A 170 -2.57 -19.11 2.18
C LEU A 170 -1.37 -19.93 2.67
N ILE A 171 -0.84 -20.78 1.81
CA ILE A 171 0.37 -21.56 2.03
C ILE A 171 1.50 -20.84 1.29
N ALA A 172 2.49 -20.35 2.05
CA ALA A 172 3.64 -19.66 1.50
C ALA A 172 4.93 -20.45 1.79
N LYS A 173 5.71 -20.73 0.75
CA LYS A 173 7.06 -21.30 0.82
C LYS A 173 8.07 -20.22 0.43
N ASP A 174 8.86 -19.72 1.37
CA ASP A 174 9.90 -18.71 1.12
C ASP A 174 10.90 -18.64 2.28
N PHE A 175 11.91 -17.78 2.16
CA PHE A 175 12.84 -17.45 3.23
C PHE A 175 12.11 -16.81 4.43
N PRO A 176 12.57 -17.05 5.67
CA PRO A 176 11.91 -16.55 6.88
C PRO A 176 11.73 -15.03 6.88
N ARG A 177 12.73 -14.28 6.37
CA ARG A 177 12.67 -12.81 6.24
C ARG A 177 11.51 -12.33 5.36
N ASN A 178 11.14 -13.08 4.33
CA ASN A 178 10.04 -12.75 3.44
C ASN A 178 8.70 -13.18 4.05
N LEU A 179 8.65 -14.32 4.74
CA LEU A 179 7.45 -14.76 5.45
C LEU A 179 7.02 -13.77 6.53
N ASP A 180 7.96 -13.13 7.22
CA ASP A 180 7.65 -12.08 8.20
C ASP A 180 7.05 -10.83 7.51
N ARG A 181 7.54 -10.47 6.32
CA ARG A 181 6.96 -9.38 5.51
C ARG A 181 5.56 -9.71 5.03
N VAL A 182 5.35 -10.94 4.54
CA VAL A 182 4.04 -11.45 4.13
C VAL A 182 3.07 -11.39 5.31
N THR A 183 3.51 -11.77 6.52
CA THR A 183 2.69 -11.69 7.73
C THR A 183 2.21 -10.26 8.01
N VAL A 184 3.11 -9.29 7.96
CA VAL A 184 2.77 -7.87 8.20
C VAL A 184 1.83 -7.31 7.12
N LEU A 185 2.03 -7.68 5.85
CA LEU A 185 1.17 -7.25 4.75
C LEU A 185 -0.20 -7.90 4.81
N LEU A 186 -0.26 -9.21 5.08
CA LEU A 186 -1.50 -9.94 5.19
C LEU A 186 -2.41 -9.35 6.27
N ALA A 187 -1.84 -8.98 7.43
CA ALA A 187 -2.58 -8.32 8.50
C ALA A 187 -3.20 -6.97 8.11
N LYS A 188 -2.63 -6.28 7.11
CA LYS A 188 -3.18 -5.01 6.59
C LYS A 188 -4.19 -5.21 5.47
N LEU A 189 -4.10 -6.32 4.74
CA LEU A 189 -4.97 -6.62 3.62
C LEU A 189 -6.24 -7.36 4.05
N ASP A 190 -6.16 -8.19 5.09
CA ASP A 190 -7.32 -8.93 5.62
C ASP A 190 -8.21 -8.04 6.51
N THR A 191 -8.76 -6.98 5.92
CA THR A 191 -9.66 -6.03 6.58
C THR A 191 -11.07 -6.11 6.02
N ILE A 192 -12.06 -5.82 6.86
CA ILE A 192 -13.46 -5.77 6.45
C ILE A 192 -13.68 -4.60 5.49
N THR A 193 -14.40 -4.86 4.40
CA THR A 193 -14.83 -3.81 3.47
C THR A 193 -15.95 -2.96 4.09
N PRO A 194 -15.81 -1.62 4.14
CA PRO A 194 -16.84 -0.76 4.71
C PRO A 194 -18.10 -0.79 3.84
N GLN A 195 -19.26 -0.97 4.46
CA GLN A 195 -20.54 -0.85 3.79
C GLN A 195 -21.02 0.60 3.92
N ILE A 196 -21.47 1.20 2.81
CA ILE A 196 -22.07 2.54 2.81
C ILE A 196 -23.55 2.48 2.45
N MET A 197 -24.36 3.25 3.18
CA MET A 197 -25.77 3.49 2.85
C MET A 197 -25.86 4.72 1.95
N ILE A 198 -26.56 4.59 0.82
CA ILE A 198 -26.84 5.70 -0.08
C ILE A 198 -28.32 6.05 0.07
N GLU A 199 -28.60 7.21 0.68
CA GLU A 199 -29.95 7.76 0.77
C GLU A 199 -30.14 8.83 -0.30
N ALA A 200 -31.15 8.66 -1.16
CA ALA A 200 -31.61 9.68 -2.08
C ALA A 200 -32.97 10.20 -1.61
N ARG A 201 -33.13 11.52 -1.53
CA ARG A 201 -34.44 12.17 -1.30
C ARG A 201 -34.84 12.92 -2.57
N ILE A 202 -35.96 12.51 -3.15
CA ILE A 202 -36.56 13.17 -4.31
C ILE A 202 -37.63 14.13 -3.79
N VAL A 203 -37.57 15.40 -4.19
CA VAL A 203 -38.58 16.42 -3.87
C VAL A 203 -39.16 16.97 -5.16
N GLU A 204 -40.45 16.78 -5.37
CA GLU A 204 -41.18 17.28 -6.52
C GLU A 204 -41.99 18.52 -6.10
N THR A 205 -41.84 19.63 -6.84
CA THR A 205 -42.63 20.85 -6.62
C THR A 205 -43.52 21.11 -7.83
N THR A 206 -44.83 21.11 -7.65
CA THR A 206 -45.77 21.49 -8.72
C THR A 206 -46.09 23.00 -8.61
N LYS A 207 -45.93 23.74 -9.72
CA LYS A 207 -46.25 25.19 -9.81
C LYS A 207 -47.67 25.39 -10.36
N SER A 208 -48.72 25.09 -9.61
CA SER A 208 -50.12 25.27 -10.09
C SER A 208 -50.80 26.58 -9.66
N PHE A 209 -50.08 27.52 -9.03
CA PHE A 209 -50.72 28.64 -8.31
C PHE A 209 -51.19 29.84 -9.19
N ALA A 210 -50.72 30.01 -10.43
CA ALA A 210 -50.96 31.26 -11.18
C ALA A 210 -52.16 31.23 -12.16
N HIS A 211 -52.87 30.12 -12.30
CA HIS A 211 -53.77 29.88 -13.44
C HIS A 211 -55.26 30.24 -13.21
N GLN A 212 -55.58 31.13 -12.26
CA GLN A 212 -56.97 31.52 -11.95
C GLN A 212 -57.27 33.03 -12.04
N LEU A 213 -56.31 33.88 -12.45
CA LEU A 213 -56.59 35.29 -12.74
C LEU A 213 -57.20 35.44 -14.15
N GLY A 214 -58.44 34.98 -14.31
CA GLY A 214 -59.25 35.24 -15.49
C GLY A 214 -60.08 36.52 -15.30
N ILE A 215 -60.02 37.47 -16.24
CA ILE A 215 -60.92 38.64 -16.25
C ILE A 215 -62.22 38.24 -16.96
N GLN A 216 -63.33 38.23 -16.22
CA GLN A 216 -64.66 37.93 -16.78
C GLN A 216 -65.25 39.20 -17.40
N TRP A 217 -65.12 39.35 -18.72
CA TRP A 217 -65.77 40.41 -19.49
C TRP A 217 -67.21 39.99 -19.80
N GLY A 218 -68.13 40.23 -18.87
CA GLY A 218 -69.57 39.98 -19.05
C GLY A 218 -70.37 41.26 -18.87
N GLY A 219 -71.01 41.75 -19.94
CA GLY A 219 -71.97 42.85 -19.87
C GLY A 219 -73.40 42.32 -19.91
N ALA A 220 -74.22 42.68 -18.93
CA ALA A 220 -75.64 42.35 -18.94
C ALA A 220 -76.41 43.45 -19.69
N TYR A 221 -76.84 43.17 -20.92
CA TYR A 221 -77.78 44.04 -21.64
C TYR A 221 -79.20 43.65 -21.25
N SER A 222 -79.82 44.45 -20.37
CA SER A 222 -81.24 44.35 -20.06
C SER A 222 -82.01 45.27 -21.00
N ARG A 223 -82.90 44.71 -21.83
CA ARG A 223 -83.87 45.48 -22.60
C ARG A 223 -85.18 45.49 -21.82
N ASP A 224 -85.49 46.60 -21.17
CA ASP A 224 -86.72 46.83 -20.40
C ASP A 224 -87.48 48.05 -20.95
N ALA A 225 -88.82 48.04 -20.82
CA ALA A 225 -89.72 49.06 -21.35
C ALA A 225 -89.51 50.45 -20.73
N ALA A 226 -88.86 50.55 -19.56
CA ALA A 226 -88.52 51.82 -18.93
C ALA A 226 -87.30 52.53 -19.57
N HIS A 227 -86.44 51.79 -20.29
CA HIS A 227 -85.22 52.30 -20.92
C HIS A 227 -85.16 51.99 -22.43
N GLY A 228 -86.32 51.65 -23.02
CA GLY A 228 -86.52 51.34 -24.44
C GLY A 228 -87.46 52.32 -25.15
N THR A 229 -87.12 52.62 -26.41
CA THR A 229 -87.71 53.50 -27.46
C THR A 229 -89.22 53.81 -27.41
N ALA A 230 -89.60 55.04 -27.82
CA ALA A 230 -90.99 55.44 -28.03
C ALA A 230 -91.56 54.92 -29.37
N LEU A 231 -91.88 53.63 -29.44
CA LEU A 231 -92.75 53.04 -30.47
C LEU A 231 -93.94 52.34 -29.78
N PRO A 232 -95.18 52.45 -30.30
CA PRO A 232 -96.40 52.16 -29.53
C PRO A 232 -96.84 50.68 -29.52
N TYR A 233 -95.94 49.71 -29.63
CA TYR A 233 -96.28 48.29 -29.49
C TYR A 233 -95.61 47.70 -28.25
N ARG A 234 -96.39 47.53 -27.17
CA ARG A 234 -95.98 46.81 -25.94
C ARG A 234 -96.06 45.29 -26.16
N PHE A 235 -94.92 44.62 -26.12
CA PHE A 235 -94.83 43.15 -25.98
C PHE A 235 -94.23 42.79 -24.61
N PRO A 236 -94.73 41.77 -23.90
CA PRO A 236 -94.34 41.47 -22.51
C PRO A 236 -93.14 40.51 -22.44
N THR A 237 -92.02 40.80 -23.12
CA THR A 237 -90.83 39.94 -23.05
C THR A 237 -89.57 40.75 -22.77
N THR A 238 -89.10 40.68 -21.53
CA THR A 238 -87.73 41.05 -21.16
C THR A 238 -86.79 39.95 -21.66
N ALA A 239 -86.06 40.21 -22.74
CA ALA A 239 -85.01 39.30 -23.20
C ALA A 239 -83.69 39.66 -22.50
N ILE A 240 -83.26 38.80 -21.59
CA ILE A 240 -81.94 38.90 -20.96
C ILE A 240 -80.99 38.03 -21.78
N THR A 241 -80.11 38.67 -22.55
CA THR A 241 -79.02 37.95 -23.25
C THR A 241 -77.75 38.08 -22.41
N SER A 242 -77.35 36.99 -21.77
CA SER A 242 -76.09 36.91 -21.05
C SER A 242 -75.07 36.21 -21.95
N GLY A 243 -74.17 36.98 -22.56
CA GLY A 243 -73.03 36.43 -23.26
C GLY A 243 -71.97 35.97 -22.27
N THR A 244 -71.96 34.68 -21.92
CA THR A 244 -70.80 34.06 -21.27
C THR A 244 -69.78 33.67 -22.33
N GLY A 245 -68.80 34.55 -22.58
CA GLY A 245 -67.61 34.19 -23.34
C GLY A 245 -66.77 33.19 -22.54
N LYS A 246 -67.01 31.89 -22.74
CA LYS A 246 -66.19 30.83 -22.16
C LYS A 246 -64.89 30.76 -22.97
N ALA A 247 -63.82 31.40 -22.50
CA ALA A 247 -62.49 31.19 -23.03
C ALA A 247 -62.07 29.75 -22.69
N ALA A 248 -62.11 28.85 -23.68
CA ALA A 248 -61.55 27.51 -23.57
C ALA A 248 -60.02 27.65 -23.53
N GLY A 249 -59.44 27.44 -22.34
CA GLY A 249 -57.99 27.23 -22.21
C GLY A 249 -57.59 25.93 -22.92
N PRO A 250 -56.35 25.84 -23.45
CA PRO A 250 -55.91 24.66 -24.19
C PRO A 250 -55.93 23.42 -23.29
N ALA A 251 -56.47 22.32 -23.83
CA ALA A 251 -56.29 20.99 -23.25
C ALA A 251 -54.77 20.71 -23.23
N GLY A 252 -54.26 20.42 -22.04
CA GLY A 252 -52.83 20.45 -21.74
C GLY A 252 -52.02 19.31 -22.32
N ILE A 253 -50.80 19.19 -21.79
CA ILE A 253 -50.09 17.93 -21.59
C ILE A 253 -49.48 18.00 -20.19
#